data_AF-A0A970FFG2-F1
#
_entry.id   AF-A0A970FFG2-F1
#
_cell.length_a   1.000
_cell.length_b   1.000
_cell.length_c   1.000
_cell.angle_alpha   90.00
_cell.angle_beta   90.00
_cell.angle_gamma   90.00
#
_symmetry.space_group_name_H-M   'P 1'
#
loop_
_entity.id
_entity.type
_entity.pdbx_description
1 polymer ?
#
loop_
_entity_poly.entity_id
_entity_poly.type
_entity_poly.pdbx_seq_one_letter_code
_entity_poly.pdbx_strand_id
1 'polypeptide(L)'
;MMDYDMILTLLEKAYETDDEEETERLLRQILEIDEYNPEALILLSDLTDDPEERLFCLERAWEMLEEEMQDSTIPDDVDFLEDNFGILYVTGLLRLAFAYFSEGRNDEALELAQILVEYDPNRTTPSATLFYRLLLENKEYGRIIEESLKEPEPFPAMLHSLAIATFKLSGPGDRAYKALWSAISSDPAASFYMLGYLEEPDDDADPEMIESFNLAMLFEDAWLSQTDTSLSNWLASAIILLGLAASVFPLDTVENMMILADALDIADSVEDVIIKLEARSDWGVLTGEERLVAALELISSGRYLPDRS
;
A
#
# COMPACT_ATOMS: atom_id res chain seq x y z
N MET A 1 -19.57 31.87 19.64
CA MET A 1 -20.04 32.40 18.35
C MET A 1 -18.93 33.23 17.71
N MET A 2 -18.41 34.29 18.36
CA MET A 2 -17.28 35.07 17.82
C MET A 2 -15.98 34.25 17.68
N ASP A 3 -15.70 33.34 18.62
CA ASP A 3 -14.46 32.53 18.58
C ASP A 3 -14.51 31.42 17.52
N TYR A 4 -15.69 30.83 17.28
CA TYR A 4 -15.90 29.80 16.25
C TYR A 4 -15.73 30.36 14.83
N ASP A 5 -16.35 31.52 14.54
CA ASP A 5 -16.20 32.17 13.23
C ASP A 5 -14.74 32.58 12.96
N MET A 6 -13.99 32.92 14.02
CA MET A 6 -12.56 33.23 13.93
C MET A 6 -11.74 31.98 13.59
N ILE A 7 -12.00 30.84 14.25
CA ILE A 7 -11.33 29.57 13.97
C ILE A 7 -11.55 29.16 12.51
N LEU A 8 -12.80 29.20 12.02
CA LEU A 8 -13.09 28.89 10.62
C LEU A 8 -12.32 29.78 9.64
N THR A 9 -12.26 31.09 9.91
CA THR A 9 -11.49 32.03 9.07
C THR A 9 -9.99 31.74 9.08
N LEU A 10 -9.46 31.24 10.20
CA LEU A 10 -8.04 30.87 10.30
C LEU A 10 -7.76 29.55 9.57
N LEU A 11 -8.64 28.55 9.69
CA LEU A 11 -8.56 27.29 8.96
C LEU A 11 -8.63 27.50 7.45
N GLU A 12 -9.59 28.30 6.97
CA GLU A 12 -9.70 28.65 5.54
C GLU A 12 -8.38 29.23 5.01
N LYS A 13 -7.75 30.15 5.76
CA LYS A 13 -6.44 30.72 5.37
C LYS A 13 -5.31 29.71 5.41
N ALA A 14 -5.33 28.78 6.36
CA ALA A 14 -4.32 27.72 6.46
C ALA A 14 -4.41 26.77 5.27
N TYR A 15 -5.62 26.50 4.75
CA TYR A 15 -5.82 25.72 3.54
C TYR A 15 -5.50 26.47 2.23
N GLU A 16 -5.60 27.80 2.22
CA GLU A 16 -5.35 28.62 1.02
C GLU A 16 -3.88 29.00 0.80
N THR A 17 -3.02 28.84 1.82
CA THR A 17 -1.60 29.23 1.75
C THR A 17 -0.71 28.05 1.38
N ASP A 18 0.25 28.29 0.48
CA ASP A 18 1.30 27.32 0.11
C ASP A 18 2.57 27.46 0.99
N ASP A 19 2.56 28.37 1.96
CA ASP A 19 3.69 28.66 2.85
C ASP A 19 3.54 27.92 4.18
N GLU A 20 4.36 26.88 4.39
CA GLU A 20 4.36 26.04 5.60
C GLU A 20 4.55 26.85 6.89
N GLU A 21 5.41 27.88 6.90
CA GLU A 21 5.63 28.72 8.10
C GLU A 21 4.37 29.52 8.46
N GLU A 22 3.66 30.01 7.43
CA GLU A 22 2.40 30.72 7.62
C GLU A 22 1.28 29.76 8.06
N THR A 23 1.21 28.56 7.49
CA THR A 23 0.29 27.50 7.93
C THR A 23 0.52 27.20 9.41
N GLU A 24 1.75 26.93 9.83
CA GLU A 24 2.09 26.66 11.24
C GLU A 24 1.64 27.81 12.14
N ARG A 25 1.92 29.06 11.75
CA ARG A 25 1.54 30.25 12.51
C ARG A 25 0.02 30.36 12.68
N LEU A 26 -0.76 30.08 11.63
CA LEU A 26 -2.23 30.10 11.67
C LEU A 26 -2.79 29.00 12.56
N LEU A 27 -2.26 27.78 12.46
CA LEU A 27 -2.65 26.65 13.29
C LEU A 27 -2.38 26.91 14.78
N ARG A 28 -1.20 27.46 15.11
CA ARG A 28 -0.89 27.84 16.50
C ARG A 28 -1.81 28.93 17.05
N GLN A 29 -2.27 29.88 16.22
CA GLN A 29 -3.29 30.85 16.63
C GLN A 29 -4.65 30.20 16.90
N ILE A 30 -5.03 29.17 16.13
CA ILE A 30 -6.24 28.40 16.41
C ILE A 30 -6.11 27.73 17.78
N LEU A 31 -4.95 27.10 18.06
CA LEU A 31 -4.68 26.44 19.34
C LEU A 31 -4.57 27.40 20.54
N GLU A 32 -4.27 28.68 20.32
CA GLU A 32 -4.37 29.72 21.36
C GLU A 32 -5.83 30.06 21.71
N ILE A 33 -6.76 29.92 20.76
CA ILE A 33 -8.20 30.16 20.94
C ILE A 33 -8.87 28.91 21.51
N ASP A 34 -8.52 27.74 20.98
CA ASP A 34 -9.02 26.42 21.34
C ASP A 34 -7.88 25.41 21.32
N GLU A 35 -7.28 25.18 22.49
CA GLU A 35 -6.12 24.27 22.71
C GLU A 35 -6.37 22.84 22.20
N TYR A 36 -7.64 22.45 22.09
CA TYR A 36 -8.04 21.08 21.76
C TYR A 36 -8.73 20.96 20.41
N ASN A 37 -8.56 21.95 19.52
CA ASN A 37 -9.12 21.87 18.17
C ASN A 37 -8.49 20.71 17.37
N PRO A 38 -9.24 19.64 17.03
CA PRO A 38 -8.66 18.43 16.47
C PRO A 38 -8.10 18.65 15.05
N GLU A 39 -8.76 19.47 14.24
CA GLU A 39 -8.33 19.79 12.88
C GLU A 39 -6.99 20.54 12.88
N ALA A 40 -6.82 21.54 13.76
CA ALA A 40 -5.57 22.25 13.88
C ALA A 40 -4.43 21.35 14.40
N LEU A 41 -4.71 20.45 15.35
CA LEU A 41 -3.73 19.48 15.84
C LEU A 41 -3.29 18.49 14.75
N ILE A 42 -4.24 17.99 13.94
CA ILE A 42 -3.95 17.10 12.81
C ILE A 42 -3.06 17.80 11.79
N LEU A 43 -3.42 19.00 11.35
CA LEU A 43 -2.64 19.75 10.36
C LEU A 43 -1.26 20.13 10.90
N LEU A 44 -1.14 20.46 12.19
CA LEU A 44 0.15 20.77 12.81
C LEU A 44 1.08 19.55 12.86
N SER A 45 0.50 18.35 13.02
CA SER A 45 1.26 17.10 13.03
C SER A 45 1.93 16.80 11.68
N ASP A 46 1.35 17.29 10.58
CA ASP A 46 1.89 17.13 9.22
C ASP A 46 3.10 18.07 8.99
N LEU A 47 3.28 19.11 9.80
CA LEU A 47 4.36 20.11 9.66
C LEU A 47 5.59 19.86 10.53
N THR A 48 5.49 18.97 11.53
CA THR A 48 6.62 18.69 12.42
C THR A 48 7.41 17.45 11.95
N ASP A 49 8.73 17.57 11.97
CA ASP A 49 9.65 16.45 11.77
C ASP A 49 9.86 15.63 13.05
N ASP A 50 9.49 16.16 14.23
CA ASP A 50 9.66 15.49 15.52
C ASP A 50 8.57 14.41 15.72
N PRO A 51 8.93 13.11 15.78
CA PRO A 51 7.96 12.06 15.99
C PRO A 51 7.20 12.16 17.32
N GLU A 52 7.84 12.66 18.38
CA GLU A 52 7.19 12.80 19.70
C GLU A 52 6.12 13.91 19.66
N GLU A 53 6.42 15.04 19.02
CA GLU A 53 5.45 16.13 18.82
C GLU A 53 4.30 15.68 17.91
N ARG A 54 4.61 14.99 16.82
CA ARG A 54 3.61 14.43 15.89
C ARG A 54 2.63 13.51 16.60
N LEU A 55 3.15 12.53 17.36
CA LEU A 55 2.31 11.60 18.12
C LEU A 55 1.51 12.33 19.19
N PHE A 56 2.10 13.28 19.91
CA PHE A 56 1.36 14.07 20.89
C PHE A 56 0.17 14.80 20.27
N CYS A 57 0.36 15.48 19.14
CA CYS A 57 -0.71 16.18 18.42
C CYS A 57 -1.81 15.21 17.97
N LEU A 58 -1.44 14.08 17.35
CA LEU A 58 -2.39 13.11 16.81
C LEU A 58 -3.16 12.36 17.91
N GLU A 59 -2.49 11.95 18.99
CA GLU A 59 -3.14 11.32 20.15
C GLU A 59 -4.14 12.28 20.80
N ARG A 60 -3.79 13.57 20.92
CA ARG A 60 -4.69 14.60 21.44
C ARG A 60 -5.89 14.85 20.53
N ALA A 61 -5.67 14.97 19.22
CA ALA A 61 -6.74 15.12 18.26
C ALA A 61 -7.70 13.92 18.32
N TRP A 62 -7.15 12.71 18.40
CA TRP A 62 -7.92 11.48 18.52
C TRP A 62 -8.77 11.45 19.79
N GLU A 63 -8.22 11.78 20.96
CA GLU A 63 -8.99 11.85 22.22
C GLU A 63 -10.23 12.76 22.08
N MET A 64 -10.09 13.91 21.41
CA MET A 64 -11.19 14.86 21.23
C MET A 64 -12.23 14.36 20.22
N LEU A 65 -11.77 13.78 19.12
CA LEU A 65 -12.64 13.20 18.10
C LEU A 65 -13.42 11.98 18.63
N GLU A 66 -12.80 11.15 19.47
CA GLU A 66 -13.46 10.02 20.11
C GLU A 66 -14.53 10.48 21.12
N GLU A 67 -14.27 11.53 21.91
CA GLU A 67 -15.25 12.14 22.80
C GLU A 67 -16.45 12.70 22.02
N GLU A 68 -16.20 13.44 20.95
CA GLU A 68 -17.25 13.99 20.08
C GLU A 68 -18.05 12.91 19.34
N MET A 69 -17.41 11.80 18.96
CA MET A 69 -18.08 10.67 18.33
C MET A 69 -19.11 9.99 19.25
N GLN A 70 -18.86 9.97 20.57
CA GLN A 70 -19.81 9.40 21.54
C GLN A 70 -21.11 10.23 21.65
N ASP A 71 -21.00 11.54 21.43
CA ASP A 71 -22.12 12.47 21.45
C ASP A 71 -22.74 12.70 20.06
N SER A 72 -22.03 12.29 19.00
CA SER A 72 -22.46 12.45 17.62
C SER A 72 -23.56 11.47 17.25
N THR A 73 -24.57 11.98 16.55
CA THR A 73 -25.63 11.17 15.92
C THR A 73 -25.55 11.38 14.42
N ILE A 74 -24.71 10.59 13.76
CA ILE A 74 -24.66 10.55 12.30
C ILE A 74 -25.90 9.77 11.84
N PRO A 75 -26.78 10.36 11.01
CA PRO A 75 -27.95 9.65 10.51
C PRO A 75 -27.55 8.37 9.77
N ASP A 76 -28.29 7.28 10.00
CA ASP A 76 -28.03 5.96 9.36
C ASP A 76 -28.03 6.01 7.82
N ASP A 77 -28.55 7.08 7.21
CA ASP A 77 -28.66 7.29 5.75
C ASP A 77 -27.56 8.16 5.14
N VAL A 78 -26.62 8.68 5.95
CA VAL A 78 -25.46 9.45 5.48
C VAL A 78 -24.22 8.56 5.55
N ASP A 79 -23.47 8.46 4.46
CA ASP A 79 -22.17 7.79 4.49
C ASP A 79 -21.23 8.58 5.42
N PHE A 80 -20.58 7.88 6.36
CA PHE A 80 -19.71 8.50 7.35
C PHE A 80 -18.63 9.37 6.69
N LEU A 81 -18.11 8.94 5.54
CA LEU A 81 -17.08 9.66 4.79
C LEU A 81 -17.61 10.79 3.90
N GLU A 82 -18.93 11.01 3.84
CA GLU A 82 -19.53 12.20 3.22
C GLU A 82 -19.80 13.33 4.22
N ASP A 83 -19.72 13.05 5.52
CA ASP A 83 -19.88 14.03 6.59
C ASP A 83 -18.54 14.68 6.98
N ASN A 84 -18.55 16.00 7.24
CA ASN A 84 -17.32 16.74 7.57
C ASN A 84 -16.63 16.19 8.84
N PHE A 85 -17.40 15.83 9.86
CA PHE A 85 -16.85 15.24 11.07
C PHE A 85 -16.31 13.84 10.78
N GLY A 86 -17.04 13.02 10.03
CA GLY A 86 -16.56 11.68 9.68
C GLY A 86 -15.29 11.68 8.83
N ILE A 87 -15.15 12.61 7.88
CA ILE A 87 -13.90 12.84 7.14
C ILE A 87 -12.76 13.19 8.10
N LEU A 88 -12.96 14.16 9.01
CA LEU A 88 -11.94 14.57 9.97
C LEU A 88 -11.56 13.43 10.92
N TYR A 89 -12.54 12.65 11.36
CA TYR A 89 -12.37 11.50 12.25
C TYR A 89 -11.50 10.41 11.60
N VAL A 90 -11.84 9.96 10.38
CA VAL A 90 -11.05 8.98 9.64
C VAL A 90 -9.66 9.51 9.30
N THR A 91 -9.57 10.79 8.93
CA THR A 91 -8.30 11.49 8.64
C THR A 91 -7.36 11.47 9.85
N GLY A 92 -7.87 11.78 11.04
CA GLY A 92 -7.10 11.75 12.29
C GLY A 92 -6.66 10.35 12.67
N LEU A 93 -7.58 9.38 12.61
CA LEU A 93 -7.28 7.97 12.87
C LEU A 93 -6.21 7.42 11.94
N LEU A 94 -6.34 7.69 10.63
CA LEU A 94 -5.42 7.20 9.62
C LEU A 94 -4.02 7.74 9.83
N ARG A 95 -3.88 9.05 10.09
CA ARG A 95 -2.59 9.68 10.41
C ARG A 95 -1.99 9.11 11.69
N LEU A 96 -2.78 8.94 12.74
CA LEU A 96 -2.30 8.35 14.00
C LEU A 96 -1.83 6.90 13.78
N ALA A 97 -2.58 6.10 13.04
CA ALA A 97 -2.21 4.72 12.72
C ALA A 97 -0.90 4.65 11.92
N PHE A 98 -0.71 5.52 10.92
CA PHE A 98 0.55 5.62 10.19
C PHE A 98 1.71 6.13 11.05
N ALA A 99 1.47 7.08 11.95
CA ALA A 99 2.49 7.56 12.87
C ALA A 99 2.93 6.45 13.84
N TYR A 100 1.99 5.68 14.40
CA TYR A 100 2.31 4.49 15.17
C TYR A 100 3.09 3.44 14.36
N PHE A 101 2.66 3.17 13.14
CA PHE A 101 3.35 2.22 12.27
C PHE A 101 4.80 2.66 11.98
N SER A 102 5.01 3.94 11.65
CA SER A 102 6.33 4.53 11.38
C SER A 102 7.28 4.41 12.58
N GLU A 103 6.76 4.51 13.80
CA GLU A 103 7.52 4.38 15.05
C GLU A 103 7.65 2.93 15.55
N GLY A 104 7.19 1.95 14.76
CA GLY A 104 7.22 0.52 15.10
C GLY A 104 6.24 0.11 16.21
N ARG A 105 5.26 0.97 16.53
CA ARG A 105 4.15 0.71 17.47
C ARG A 105 3.03 -0.07 16.75
N ASN A 106 3.39 -1.24 16.22
CA ASN A 106 2.57 -1.99 15.27
C ASN A 106 1.26 -2.52 15.89
N ASP A 107 1.26 -2.86 17.18
CA ASP A 107 0.06 -3.34 17.88
C ASP A 107 -0.97 -2.21 18.00
N GLU A 108 -0.55 -1.02 18.44
CA GLU A 108 -1.43 0.15 18.51
C GLU A 108 -1.92 0.59 17.12
N ALA A 109 -1.03 0.60 16.12
CA ALA A 109 -1.42 0.87 14.74
C ALA A 109 -2.47 -0.13 14.23
N LEU A 110 -2.32 -1.42 14.56
CA LEU A 110 -3.23 -2.47 14.12
C LEU A 110 -4.60 -2.38 14.79
N GLU A 111 -4.67 -1.93 16.05
CA GLU A 111 -5.94 -1.63 16.72
C GLU A 111 -6.69 -0.50 16.00
N LEU A 112 -6.00 0.60 15.65
CA LEU A 112 -6.62 1.70 14.90
C LEU A 112 -7.00 1.31 13.47
N ALA A 113 -6.17 0.54 12.77
CA ALA A 113 -6.46 0.07 11.43
C ALA A 113 -7.71 -0.84 11.38
N GLN A 114 -7.98 -1.61 12.44
CA GLN A 114 -9.21 -2.40 12.56
C GLN A 114 -10.46 -1.51 12.68
N ILE A 115 -10.35 -0.41 13.42
CA ILE A 115 -11.45 0.55 13.53
C ILE A 115 -11.68 1.24 12.18
N LEU A 116 -10.60 1.65 11.52
CA LEU A 116 -10.65 2.34 10.22
C LEU A 116 -11.38 1.55 9.14
N VAL A 117 -11.16 0.23 9.03
CA VAL A 117 -11.82 -0.59 8.01
C VAL A 117 -13.34 -0.72 8.22
N GLU A 118 -13.84 -0.48 9.43
CA GLU A 118 -15.29 -0.46 9.69
C GLU A 118 -15.96 0.82 9.17
N TYR A 119 -15.22 1.93 9.16
CA TYR A 119 -15.70 3.24 8.66
C TYR A 119 -15.47 3.46 7.17
N ASP A 120 -14.71 2.58 6.51
CA ASP A 120 -14.39 2.68 5.09
C ASP A 120 -14.76 1.39 4.31
N PRO A 121 -16.05 0.98 4.32
CA PRO A 121 -16.48 -0.24 3.63
C PRO A 121 -16.31 -0.16 2.10
N ASN A 122 -16.30 1.06 1.56
CA ASN A 122 -16.13 1.35 0.13
C ASN A 122 -14.66 1.50 -0.29
N ARG A 123 -13.71 1.42 0.66
CA ARG A 123 -12.26 1.53 0.43
C ARG A 123 -11.85 2.81 -0.29
N THR A 124 -12.45 3.94 0.09
CA THR A 124 -12.09 5.26 -0.43
C THR A 124 -10.80 5.81 0.19
N THR A 125 -10.29 5.17 1.24
CA THR A 125 -9.04 5.52 1.91
C THR A 125 -8.08 4.31 1.93
N PRO A 126 -6.78 4.48 2.25
CA PRO A 126 -5.85 3.36 2.35
C PRO A 126 -6.02 2.53 3.64
N SER A 127 -7.15 2.64 4.36
CA SER A 127 -7.45 1.94 5.62
C SER A 127 -7.19 0.43 5.53
N ALA A 128 -7.79 -0.24 4.54
CA ALA A 128 -7.67 -1.69 4.33
C ALA A 128 -6.24 -2.07 3.93
N THR A 129 -5.58 -1.24 3.14
CA THR A 129 -4.17 -1.43 2.77
C THR A 129 -3.25 -1.41 4.00
N LEU A 130 -3.42 -0.41 4.88
CA LEU A 130 -2.67 -0.33 6.14
C LEU A 130 -2.97 -1.51 7.07
N PHE A 131 -4.24 -1.93 7.18
CA PHE A 131 -4.63 -3.10 7.96
C PHE A 131 -3.89 -4.37 7.53
N TYR A 132 -3.91 -4.71 6.23
CA TYR A 132 -3.22 -5.90 5.72
C TYR A 132 -1.70 -5.81 5.84
N ARG A 133 -1.13 -4.60 5.78
CA ARG A 133 0.30 -4.38 6.01
C ARG A 133 0.67 -4.63 7.48
N LEU A 134 -0.11 -4.11 8.42
CA LEU A 134 0.12 -4.30 9.86
C LEU A 134 -0.04 -5.76 10.30
N LEU A 135 -0.96 -6.51 9.68
CA LEU A 135 -1.03 -7.95 9.91
C LEU A 135 0.26 -8.69 9.52
N LEU A 136 0.96 -8.24 8.47
CA LEU A 136 2.25 -8.82 8.08
C LEU A 136 3.33 -8.49 9.09
N GLU A 137 3.39 -7.25 9.55
CA GLU A 137 4.32 -6.80 10.58
C GLU A 137 4.20 -7.62 11.87
N ASN A 138 2.96 -7.83 12.31
CA ASN A 138 2.64 -8.63 13.48
C ASN A 138 2.73 -10.14 13.23
N LYS A 139 3.09 -10.56 12.01
CA LYS A 139 3.24 -11.96 11.59
C LYS A 139 1.96 -12.76 11.79
N GLU A 140 0.80 -12.10 11.70
CA GLU A 140 -0.53 -12.69 11.82
C GLU A 140 -0.96 -13.40 10.52
N TYR A 141 -0.08 -14.25 9.97
CA TYR A 141 -0.28 -14.89 8.66
C TYR A 141 -1.57 -15.71 8.57
N GLY A 142 -1.97 -16.35 9.67
CA GLY A 142 -3.24 -17.08 9.74
C GLY A 142 -4.44 -16.14 9.60
N ARG A 143 -4.40 -14.99 10.28
CA ARG A 143 -5.46 -13.98 10.22
C ARG A 143 -5.56 -13.34 8.85
N ILE A 144 -4.44 -13.10 8.16
CA ILE A 144 -4.46 -12.63 6.77
C ILE A 144 -5.28 -13.58 5.87
N ILE A 145 -5.10 -14.89 6.02
CA ILE A 145 -5.90 -15.88 5.28
C ILE A 145 -7.38 -15.79 5.69
N GLU A 146 -7.69 -15.66 6.97
CA GLU A 146 -9.08 -15.57 7.44
C GLU A 146 -9.79 -14.29 6.97
N GLU A 147 -9.14 -13.13 7.05
CA GLU A 147 -9.71 -11.84 6.63
C GLU A 147 -9.87 -11.78 5.11
N SER A 148 -8.89 -12.25 4.33
CA SER A 148 -8.98 -12.27 2.86
C SER A 148 -10.14 -13.12 2.33
N LEU A 149 -10.62 -14.11 3.10
CA LEU A 149 -11.79 -14.90 2.74
C LEU A 149 -13.12 -14.15 2.96
N LYS A 150 -13.11 -13.07 3.75
CA LYS A 150 -14.28 -12.21 3.98
C LYS A 150 -14.40 -11.11 2.92
N GLU A 151 -13.32 -10.86 2.18
CA GLU A 151 -13.27 -9.81 1.16
C GLU A 151 -14.12 -10.19 -0.07
N PRO A 152 -15.12 -9.38 -0.43
CA PRO A 152 -15.96 -9.66 -1.60
C PRO A 152 -15.21 -9.45 -2.91
N GLU A 153 -14.30 -8.48 -2.94
CA GLU A 153 -13.51 -8.09 -4.09
C GLU A 153 -12.04 -7.98 -3.69
N PRO A 154 -11.18 -8.87 -4.21
CA PRO A 154 -9.73 -8.81 -4.00
C PRO A 154 -9.13 -7.49 -4.46
N PHE A 155 -8.14 -7.00 -3.71
CA PHE A 155 -7.38 -5.80 -4.03
C PHE A 155 -5.89 -6.02 -3.80
N PRO A 156 -5.00 -5.19 -4.38
CA PRO A 156 -3.56 -5.47 -4.42
C PRO A 156 -2.92 -5.72 -3.05
N ALA A 157 -3.13 -4.84 -2.07
CA ALA A 157 -2.52 -4.98 -0.74
C ALA A 157 -2.92 -6.30 -0.05
N MET A 158 -4.20 -6.66 -0.08
CA MET A 158 -4.66 -7.96 0.43
C MET A 158 -4.01 -9.13 -0.32
N LEU A 159 -3.90 -9.07 -1.64
CA LEU A 159 -3.33 -10.15 -2.44
C LEU A 159 -1.83 -10.32 -2.18
N HIS A 160 -1.07 -9.22 -2.07
CA HIS A 160 0.34 -9.26 -1.67
C HIS A 160 0.50 -9.83 -0.27
N SER A 161 -0.32 -9.39 0.70
CA SER A 161 -0.32 -9.97 2.06
C SER A 161 -0.65 -11.46 2.06
N LEU A 162 -1.64 -11.89 1.27
CA LEU A 162 -2.02 -13.29 1.14
C LEU A 162 -0.90 -14.14 0.52
N ALA A 163 -0.20 -13.61 -0.49
CA ALA A 163 0.95 -14.27 -1.11
C ALA A 163 2.08 -14.50 -0.11
N ILE A 164 2.47 -13.45 0.64
CA ILE A 164 3.48 -13.54 1.69
C ILE A 164 3.03 -14.52 2.77
N ALA A 165 1.82 -14.37 3.32
CA ALA A 165 1.29 -15.22 4.38
C ALA A 165 1.28 -16.70 3.98
N THR A 166 0.85 -17.00 2.76
CA THR A 166 0.80 -18.37 2.24
C THR A 166 2.20 -18.96 2.09
N PHE A 167 3.16 -18.17 1.58
CA PHE A 167 4.56 -18.57 1.51
C PHE A 167 5.14 -18.82 2.90
N LYS A 168 4.92 -17.93 3.87
CA LYS A 168 5.44 -18.05 5.23
C LYS A 168 4.89 -19.27 5.97
N LEU A 169 3.63 -19.64 5.71
CA LEU A 169 2.98 -20.77 6.38
C LEU A 169 3.31 -22.12 5.72
N SER A 170 3.53 -22.15 4.41
CA SER A 170 3.57 -23.42 3.65
C SER A 170 4.79 -23.58 2.73
N GLY A 171 5.65 -22.56 2.60
CA GLY A 171 6.72 -22.49 1.61
C GLY A 171 6.21 -22.29 0.17
N PRO A 172 7.09 -22.41 -0.83
CA PRO A 172 6.78 -22.21 -2.26
C PRO A 172 5.98 -23.37 -2.88
N GLY A 173 4.80 -23.67 -2.34
CA GLY A 173 3.88 -24.67 -2.87
C GLY A 173 2.80 -24.07 -3.78
N ASP A 174 1.91 -24.93 -4.31
CA ASP A 174 0.84 -24.54 -5.25
C ASP A 174 -0.03 -23.37 -4.76
N ARG A 175 -0.30 -23.31 -3.46
CA ARG A 175 -1.10 -22.24 -2.86
C ARG A 175 -0.36 -20.90 -2.90
N ALA A 176 0.91 -20.91 -2.51
CA ALA A 176 1.75 -19.73 -2.54
C ALA A 176 1.91 -19.27 -3.98
N TYR A 177 2.24 -20.18 -4.90
CA TYR A 177 2.37 -19.89 -6.34
C TYR A 177 1.14 -19.17 -6.90
N LYS A 178 -0.07 -19.69 -6.64
CA LYS A 178 -1.31 -19.04 -7.09
C LYS A 178 -1.49 -17.67 -6.45
N ALA A 179 -1.27 -17.55 -5.14
CA ALA A 179 -1.41 -16.28 -4.44
C ALA A 179 -0.43 -15.22 -4.96
N LEU A 180 0.82 -15.59 -5.24
CA LEU A 180 1.83 -14.72 -5.83
C LEU A 180 1.39 -14.19 -7.20
N TRP A 181 0.97 -15.08 -8.11
CA TRP A 181 0.51 -14.62 -9.41
C TRP A 181 -0.79 -13.83 -9.34
N SER A 182 -1.67 -14.11 -8.38
CA SER A 182 -2.83 -13.24 -8.13
C SER A 182 -2.41 -11.83 -7.68
N ALA A 183 -1.41 -11.72 -6.80
CA ALA A 183 -0.86 -10.43 -6.38
C ALA A 183 -0.23 -9.67 -7.56
N ILE A 184 0.71 -10.30 -8.27
CA ILE A 184 1.38 -9.70 -9.42
C ILE A 184 0.38 -9.31 -10.52
N SER A 185 -0.65 -10.13 -10.78
CA SER A 185 -1.67 -9.80 -11.78
C SER A 185 -2.60 -8.65 -11.36
N SER A 186 -2.74 -8.37 -10.07
CA SER A 186 -3.59 -7.27 -9.60
C SER A 186 -2.95 -5.91 -9.80
N ASP A 187 -1.62 -5.84 -9.71
CA ASP A 187 -0.83 -4.67 -10.03
C ASP A 187 0.61 -5.10 -10.39
N PRO A 188 0.88 -5.34 -11.68
CA PRO A 188 2.21 -5.75 -12.10
C PRO A 188 3.26 -4.67 -11.84
N ALA A 189 2.90 -3.40 -12.03
CA ALA A 189 3.82 -2.27 -11.93
C ALA A 189 4.38 -2.14 -10.52
N ALA A 190 3.53 -2.26 -9.49
CA ALA A 190 3.97 -2.26 -8.10
C ALA A 190 5.07 -3.29 -7.82
N SER A 191 4.98 -4.50 -8.40
CA SER A 191 6.01 -5.53 -8.20
C SER A 191 7.33 -5.21 -8.89
N PHE A 192 7.32 -4.51 -10.03
CA PHE A 192 8.54 -4.00 -10.66
C PHE A 192 9.14 -2.83 -9.88
N TYR A 193 8.32 -1.94 -9.33
CA TYR A 193 8.76 -0.87 -8.43
C TYR A 193 9.42 -1.42 -7.16
N MET A 194 8.81 -2.43 -6.50
CA MET A 194 9.37 -3.06 -5.30
C MET A 194 10.80 -3.58 -5.53
N LEU A 195 11.10 -4.09 -6.73
CA LEU A 195 12.43 -4.61 -7.07
C LEU A 195 13.37 -3.56 -7.68
N GLY A 196 12.94 -2.30 -7.80
CA GLY A 196 13.71 -1.21 -8.39
C GLY A 196 13.96 -1.36 -9.89
N TYR A 197 13.06 -2.06 -10.61
CA TYR A 197 13.14 -2.21 -12.08
C TYR A 197 12.42 -1.10 -12.84
N LEU A 198 11.54 -0.35 -12.17
CA LEU A 198 10.94 0.89 -12.68
C LEU A 198 11.46 2.07 -11.85
N GLU A 199 11.61 3.22 -12.50
CA GLU A 199 12.04 4.47 -11.86
C GLU A 199 10.86 5.15 -11.17
N GLU A 200 11.12 5.76 -10.01
CA GLU A 200 10.14 6.57 -9.28
C GLU A 200 9.39 7.53 -10.23
N PRO A 201 8.05 7.54 -10.21
CA PRO A 201 7.27 8.44 -11.05
C PRO A 201 7.51 9.91 -10.69
N ASP A 202 7.47 10.78 -11.70
CA ASP A 202 7.43 12.23 -11.50
C ASP A 202 6.12 12.66 -10.78
N ASP A 203 6.14 13.80 -10.09
CA ASP A 203 4.98 14.32 -9.34
C ASP A 203 3.71 14.55 -10.21
N ASP A 204 3.87 14.73 -11.53
CA ASP A 204 2.78 14.92 -12.49
C ASP A 204 2.43 13.65 -13.30
N ALA A 205 2.93 12.48 -12.86
CA ALA A 205 2.61 11.19 -13.45
C ALA A 205 1.12 10.83 -13.30
N ASP A 206 0.71 9.80 -14.04
CA ASP A 206 -0.64 9.27 -13.96
C ASP A 206 -0.96 8.79 -12.52
N PRO A 207 -2.14 9.13 -11.95
CA PRO A 207 -2.52 8.69 -10.61
C PRO A 207 -2.41 7.17 -10.38
N GLU A 208 -2.72 6.35 -11.39
CA GLU A 208 -2.60 4.89 -11.27
C GLU A 208 -1.13 4.45 -11.09
N MET A 209 -0.19 5.18 -11.70
CA MET A 209 1.24 4.94 -11.55
C MET A 209 1.72 5.34 -10.15
N ILE A 210 1.24 6.48 -9.63
CA ILE A 210 1.51 6.93 -8.26
C ILE A 210 0.96 5.93 -7.24
N GLU A 211 -0.26 5.40 -7.44
CA GLU A 211 -0.84 4.37 -6.58
C GLU A 211 -0.02 3.08 -6.59
N SER A 212 0.42 2.63 -7.77
CA SER A 212 1.29 1.45 -7.91
C SER A 212 2.62 1.63 -7.17
N PHE A 213 3.22 2.82 -7.28
CA PHE A 213 4.45 3.17 -6.59
C PHE A 213 4.25 3.26 -5.07
N ASN A 214 3.17 3.87 -4.60
CA ASN A 214 2.84 3.96 -3.17
C ASN A 214 2.63 2.58 -2.54
N LEU A 215 1.94 1.67 -3.25
CA LEU A 215 1.81 0.28 -2.83
C LEU A 215 3.19 -0.39 -2.73
N ALA A 216 4.05 -0.18 -3.72
CA ALA A 216 5.41 -0.72 -3.74
C ALA A 216 6.22 -0.25 -2.54
N MET A 217 6.26 1.05 -2.29
CA MET A 217 6.96 1.64 -1.13
C MET A 217 6.45 1.09 0.20
N LEU A 218 5.13 0.87 0.31
CA LEU A 218 4.53 0.34 1.53
C LEU A 218 4.79 -1.17 1.72
N PHE A 219 5.10 -1.94 0.68
CA PHE A 219 5.24 -3.40 0.73
C PHE A 219 6.65 -3.93 0.47
N GLU A 220 7.57 -3.08 0.00
CA GLU A 220 8.93 -3.47 -0.40
C GLU A 220 9.63 -4.28 0.69
N ASP A 221 9.71 -3.75 1.91
CA ASP A 221 10.43 -4.37 3.01
C ASP A 221 9.76 -5.64 3.55
N ALA A 222 8.44 -5.79 3.39
CA ALA A 222 7.75 -7.05 3.71
C ALA A 222 8.15 -8.18 2.74
N TRP A 223 8.42 -7.85 1.48
CA TRP A 223 8.92 -8.80 0.47
C TRP A 223 10.43 -8.99 0.51
N LEU A 224 11.18 -7.91 0.71
CA LEU A 224 12.63 -7.82 0.51
C LEU A 224 13.42 -7.74 1.81
N SER A 225 12.83 -8.17 2.94
CA SER A 225 13.53 -8.25 4.22
C SER A 225 14.87 -8.98 4.07
N GLN A 226 15.95 -8.34 4.53
CA GLN A 226 17.31 -8.92 4.50
C GLN A 226 17.42 -10.23 5.28
N THR A 227 16.45 -10.52 6.15
CA THR A 227 16.41 -11.74 6.96
C THR A 227 15.66 -12.90 6.31
N ASP A 228 14.97 -12.68 5.19
CA ASP A 228 14.26 -13.71 4.43
C ASP A 228 14.60 -13.66 2.93
N THR A 229 15.79 -14.18 2.62
CA THR A 229 16.28 -14.28 1.25
C THR A 229 15.45 -15.23 0.39
N SER A 230 14.74 -16.18 0.98
CA SER A 230 13.94 -17.15 0.22
C SER A 230 12.67 -16.49 -0.33
N LEU A 231 12.00 -15.65 0.47
CA LEU A 231 10.87 -14.84 0.00
C LEU A 231 11.29 -13.83 -1.07
N SER A 232 12.40 -13.11 -0.85
CA SER A 232 12.86 -12.09 -1.80
C SER A 232 13.32 -12.69 -3.12
N ASN A 233 14.07 -13.80 -3.09
CA ASN A 233 14.45 -14.53 -4.31
C ASN A 233 13.22 -15.06 -5.05
N TRP A 234 12.15 -15.43 -4.34
CA TRP A 234 10.95 -15.95 -4.95
C TRP A 234 10.15 -14.86 -5.70
N LEU A 235 10.01 -13.66 -5.11
CA LEU A 235 9.47 -12.51 -5.83
C LEU A 235 10.35 -12.12 -7.02
N ALA A 236 11.67 -12.01 -6.81
CA ALA A 236 12.62 -11.69 -7.88
C ALA A 236 12.54 -12.69 -9.05
N SER A 237 12.45 -13.99 -8.74
CA SER A 237 12.27 -15.04 -9.75
C SER A 237 11.02 -14.82 -10.59
N ALA A 238 9.90 -14.48 -9.95
CA ALA A 238 8.64 -14.24 -10.64
C ALA A 238 8.70 -13.01 -11.56
N ILE A 239 9.26 -11.91 -11.07
CA ILE A 239 9.32 -10.66 -11.85
C ILE A 239 10.36 -10.72 -12.97
N ILE A 240 11.51 -11.36 -12.75
CA ILE A 240 12.48 -11.60 -13.83
C ILE A 240 11.86 -12.50 -14.91
N LEU A 241 11.19 -13.60 -14.50
CA LEU A 241 10.49 -14.47 -15.43
C LEU A 241 9.46 -13.70 -16.25
N LEU A 242 8.59 -12.96 -15.59
CA LEU A 242 7.55 -12.17 -16.24
C LEU A 242 8.15 -11.12 -17.17
N GLY A 243 9.15 -10.38 -16.71
CA GLY A 243 9.71 -9.26 -17.45
C GLY A 243 10.48 -9.72 -18.70
N LEU A 244 11.21 -10.84 -18.62
CA LEU A 244 11.84 -11.46 -19.78
C LEU A 244 10.79 -12.02 -20.75
N ALA A 245 9.80 -12.76 -20.23
CA ALA A 245 8.74 -13.35 -21.03
C ALA A 245 7.90 -12.31 -21.79
N ALA A 246 7.58 -11.19 -21.16
CA ALA A 246 6.82 -10.10 -21.77
C ALA A 246 7.69 -9.11 -22.57
N SER A 247 9.02 -9.26 -22.55
CA SER A 247 9.98 -8.35 -23.18
C SER A 247 9.85 -6.89 -22.73
N VAL A 248 9.63 -6.68 -21.42
CA VAL A 248 9.49 -5.32 -20.84
C VAL A 248 10.82 -4.73 -20.38
N PHE A 249 11.86 -5.56 -20.22
CA PHE A 249 13.20 -5.08 -19.92
C PHE A 249 13.86 -4.44 -21.14
N PRO A 250 14.61 -3.32 -20.97
CA PRO A 250 15.43 -2.75 -22.02
C PRO A 250 16.43 -3.76 -22.61
N LEU A 251 16.66 -3.72 -23.93
CA LEU A 251 17.49 -4.71 -24.64
C LEU A 251 18.90 -4.88 -24.08
N ASP A 252 19.50 -3.80 -23.58
CA ASP A 252 20.83 -3.77 -22.96
C ASP A 252 20.87 -4.37 -21.55
N THR A 253 19.70 -4.60 -20.92
CA THR A 253 19.58 -5.25 -19.61
C THR A 253 19.22 -6.73 -19.69
N VAL A 254 18.72 -7.22 -20.82
CA VAL A 254 18.24 -8.62 -21.00
C VAL A 254 19.32 -9.65 -20.66
N GLU A 255 20.58 -9.42 -21.07
CA GLU A 255 21.68 -10.35 -20.75
C GLU A 255 21.91 -10.45 -19.23
N ASN A 256 21.85 -9.32 -18.51
CA ASN A 256 21.98 -9.30 -17.06
C ASN A 256 20.80 -10.02 -16.39
N MET A 257 19.58 -9.83 -16.90
CA MET A 257 18.39 -10.51 -16.38
C MET A 257 18.43 -12.02 -16.62
N MET A 258 18.99 -12.48 -17.74
CA MET A 258 19.23 -13.91 -17.97
C MET A 258 20.29 -14.50 -17.02
N ILE A 259 21.34 -13.75 -16.69
CA ILE A 259 22.32 -14.16 -15.68
C ILE A 259 21.66 -14.29 -14.30
N LEU A 260 20.79 -13.34 -13.93
CA LEU A 260 20.03 -13.43 -12.69
C LEU A 260 19.04 -14.60 -12.69
N ALA A 261 18.38 -14.87 -13.83
CA ALA A 261 17.50 -16.02 -14.01
C ALA A 261 18.24 -17.36 -13.82
N ASP A 262 19.48 -17.47 -14.29
CA ASP A 262 20.34 -18.65 -14.06
C ASP A 262 20.70 -18.77 -12.57
N ALA A 263 21.09 -17.67 -11.92
CA ALA A 263 21.40 -17.65 -10.49
C ALA A 263 20.19 -18.03 -9.60
N LEU A 264 18.98 -17.76 -10.07
CA LEU A 264 17.70 -18.08 -9.41
C LEU A 264 17.13 -19.45 -9.82
N ASP A 265 17.84 -20.23 -10.65
CA ASP A 265 17.42 -21.56 -11.13
C ASP A 265 16.09 -21.53 -11.92
N ILE A 266 15.87 -20.45 -12.69
CA ILE A 266 14.67 -20.25 -13.53
C ILE A 266 14.97 -20.07 -15.02
N ALA A 267 16.23 -20.09 -15.46
CA ALA A 267 16.60 -19.86 -16.87
C ALA A 267 15.86 -20.81 -17.84
N ASP A 268 15.81 -22.11 -17.55
CA ASP A 268 15.07 -23.10 -18.35
C ASP A 268 13.56 -22.77 -18.42
N SER A 269 12.99 -22.28 -17.32
CA SER A 269 11.58 -21.89 -17.26
C SER A 269 11.31 -20.63 -18.09
N VAL A 270 12.23 -19.66 -18.06
CA VAL A 270 12.18 -18.46 -18.90
C VAL A 270 12.19 -18.86 -20.38
N GLU A 271 13.12 -19.72 -20.79
CA GLU A 271 13.21 -20.18 -22.18
C GLU A 271 11.93 -20.90 -22.63
N ASP A 272 11.39 -21.81 -21.82
CA ASP A 272 10.14 -22.53 -22.14
C ASP A 272 8.94 -21.57 -22.30
N VAL A 273 8.82 -20.58 -21.41
CA VAL A 273 7.74 -19.58 -21.49
C VAL A 273 7.90 -18.70 -22.74
N ILE A 274 9.10 -18.19 -23.03
CA ILE A 274 9.36 -17.37 -24.23
C ILE A 274 9.04 -18.17 -25.49
N ILE A 275 9.48 -19.42 -25.61
CA ILE A 275 9.19 -20.28 -26.78
C ILE A 275 7.68 -20.43 -26.99
N LYS A 276 6.91 -20.64 -25.92
CA LYS A 276 5.45 -20.78 -26.00
C LYS A 276 4.77 -19.48 -26.42
N LEU A 277 5.25 -18.33 -25.95
CA LEU A 277 4.70 -17.02 -26.31
C LEU A 277 5.04 -16.66 -27.77
N GLU A 278 6.30 -16.81 -28.19
CA GLU A 278 6.75 -16.52 -29.55
C GLU A 278 6.15 -17.46 -30.61
N ALA A 279 5.73 -18.67 -30.22
CA ALA A 279 4.99 -19.57 -31.10
C ALA A 279 3.60 -19.05 -31.47
N ARG A 280 3.05 -18.07 -30.74
CA ARG A 280 1.77 -17.45 -31.08
C ARG A 280 1.91 -16.56 -32.30
N SER A 281 0.97 -16.66 -33.23
CA SER A 281 1.00 -15.88 -34.48
C SER A 281 0.84 -14.37 -34.29
N ASP A 282 0.26 -13.94 -33.18
CA ASP A 282 0.00 -12.55 -32.83
C ASP A 282 1.13 -11.91 -32.00
N TRP A 283 2.07 -12.68 -31.44
CA TRP A 283 3.04 -12.20 -30.47
C TRP A 283 3.85 -10.98 -30.92
N GLY A 284 4.34 -11.02 -32.17
CA GLY A 284 5.18 -9.96 -32.73
C GLY A 284 4.47 -8.63 -32.95
N VAL A 285 3.13 -8.59 -32.90
CA VAL A 285 2.33 -7.36 -33.08
C VAL A 285 1.71 -6.84 -31.79
N LEU A 286 1.80 -7.58 -30.68
CA LEU A 286 1.30 -7.16 -29.38
C LEU A 286 2.11 -5.97 -28.83
N THR A 287 1.43 -5.07 -28.13
CA THR A 287 2.04 -4.02 -27.31
C THR A 287 2.74 -4.62 -26.08
N GLY A 288 3.55 -3.84 -25.37
CA GLY A 288 4.20 -4.29 -24.12
C GLY A 288 3.18 -4.73 -23.07
N GLU A 289 2.09 -3.98 -22.92
CA GLU A 289 0.99 -4.29 -21.99
C GLU A 289 0.27 -5.59 -22.40
N GLU A 290 -0.06 -5.75 -23.69
CA GLU A 290 -0.69 -6.97 -24.19
C GLU A 290 0.22 -8.21 -24.02
N ARG A 291 1.54 -8.04 -24.17
CA ARG A 291 2.52 -9.10 -23.89
C ARG A 291 2.57 -9.45 -22.41
N LEU A 292 2.48 -8.45 -21.53
CA LEU A 292 2.45 -8.67 -20.08
C LEU A 292 1.23 -9.50 -19.67
N VAL A 293 0.05 -9.13 -20.16
CA VAL A 293 -1.20 -9.89 -19.94
C VAL A 293 -1.07 -11.32 -20.45
N ALA A 294 -0.61 -11.51 -21.70
CA ALA A 294 -0.42 -12.82 -22.30
C ALA A 294 0.60 -13.69 -21.54
N ALA A 295 1.70 -13.09 -21.05
CA ALA A 295 2.69 -13.79 -20.24
C ALA A 295 2.11 -14.19 -18.88
N LEU A 296 1.38 -13.30 -18.20
CA LEU A 296 0.71 -13.58 -16.93
C LEU A 296 -0.28 -14.76 -17.05
N GLU A 297 -1.10 -14.79 -18.09
CA GLU A 297 -2.04 -15.90 -18.33
C GLU A 297 -1.31 -17.25 -18.50
N LEU A 298 -0.23 -17.26 -19.28
CA LEU A 298 0.55 -18.48 -19.52
C LEU A 298 1.28 -18.95 -18.26
N ILE A 299 1.91 -18.02 -17.54
CA ILE A 299 2.72 -18.34 -16.36
C ILE A 299 1.82 -18.81 -15.22
N SER A 300 0.77 -18.06 -14.90
CA SER A 300 -0.15 -18.37 -13.79
C SER A 300 -0.89 -19.70 -13.94
N SER A 301 -1.08 -20.18 -15.18
CA SER A 301 -1.72 -21.48 -15.47
C SER A 301 -0.74 -22.67 -15.45
N GLY A 302 0.57 -22.42 -15.42
CA GLY A 302 1.62 -23.43 -15.37
C GLY A 302 2.33 -23.50 -14.01
N ARG A 303 3.59 -23.93 -14.03
CA ARG A 303 4.49 -23.92 -12.88
C ARG A 303 5.92 -23.71 -13.36
N TYR A 304 6.44 -22.52 -13.10
CA TYR A 304 7.70 -22.01 -13.67
C TYR A 304 8.66 -21.43 -12.62
N LEU A 305 8.31 -21.57 -11.34
CA LEU A 305 9.15 -21.13 -10.22
C LEU A 305 9.60 -22.34 -9.41
N PRO A 306 10.78 -22.27 -8.77
CA PRO A 306 11.31 -23.38 -7.99
C PRO A 306 10.49 -23.63 -6.73
N ASP A 307 10.38 -24.91 -6.36
CA ASP A 307 9.64 -25.39 -5.18
C ASP A 307 10.50 -25.45 -3.91
N ARG A 308 11.69 -24.83 -3.91
CA ARG A 308 12.66 -24.98 -2.82
C ARG A 308 12.83 -23.66 -2.07
N SER A 309 12.64 -23.73 -0.76
CA SER A 309 12.96 -22.68 0.23
C SER A 309 14.45 -22.63 0.53
#